data_AF-A0A376WPI3-F1
#
_entry.id   AF-A0A376WPI3-F1
#
_cell.length_a   1.000
_cell.length_b   1.000
_cell.length_c   1.000
_cell.angle_alpha   90.00
_cell.angle_beta   90.00
_cell.angle_gamma   90.00
#
_symmetry.space_group_name_H-M   'P 1'
#
loop_
_entity.id
_entity.type
_entity.pdbx_description
1 polymer ?
#
loop_
_entity_poly.entity_id
_entity_poly.type
_entity_poly.pdbx_seq_one_letter_code
_entity_poly.pdbx_strand_id
1 'polypeptide(L)'
;MTAPVLVRRRLTKVDRVQFAKDSNISDLQEMAASEKAFVDADSITPAMMALFNPSESGDLLSRSNDAFIRGFMTQVGATQAAGLVTEDGRPTRQLVDRIQNAIFAKAYKDARLVRMVAEEPDPDMRNVLTALNAAANDFVQMQALSGEAHKQAVTTIVDGIETADSLDKKALAALKDAVDLVRQSKESGQHITDVIAQGDMFSETAPEVKALALFIVANNRSAKRMATAFKLMAQRINDELQHQGQALGDMFGGGDVSLQDILRQVSQELENEGMQGISGGLFESVSGGSYNGVAPYTSLLLHRASGIKDIIHLIRLLPVQIPRMNSLYKCLRILFECLLPT
;
A
#
# COMPACT_ATOMS: atom_id res chain seq x y z
N MET A 1 62.63 1.69 -35.00
CA MET A 1 62.17 0.31 -34.71
C MET A 1 61.24 0.38 -33.52
N THR A 2 60.08 -0.23 -33.70
CA THR A 2 58.87 -0.14 -32.88
C THR A 2 59.06 -0.81 -31.51
N ALA A 3 58.52 -0.19 -30.45
CA ALA A 3 58.74 -0.61 -29.06
C ALA A 3 58.23 -2.05 -28.78
N PRO A 4 59.02 -2.92 -28.12
CA PRO A 4 58.61 -4.29 -27.83
C PRO A 4 57.55 -4.34 -26.72
N VAL A 5 56.47 -5.07 -26.96
CA VAL A 5 55.38 -5.30 -25.99
C VAL A 5 55.62 -6.62 -25.26
N LEU A 6 55.70 -6.56 -23.93
CA LEU A 6 55.80 -7.75 -23.07
C LEU A 6 54.42 -8.40 -22.91
N VAL A 7 54.25 -9.59 -23.48
CA VAL A 7 53.04 -10.40 -23.34
C VAL A 7 53.32 -11.56 -22.39
N ARG A 8 52.60 -11.62 -21.26
CA ARG A 8 52.64 -12.77 -20.36
C ARG A 8 51.73 -13.88 -20.91
N ARG A 9 52.33 -15.00 -21.31
CA ARG A 9 51.60 -16.18 -21.81
C ARG A 9 51.48 -17.23 -20.70
N ARG A 10 50.26 -17.60 -20.34
CA ARG A 10 50.00 -18.67 -19.36
C ARG A 10 50.34 -20.03 -19.98
N LEU A 11 51.07 -20.89 -19.25
CA LEU A 11 51.60 -22.17 -19.75
C LEU A 11 50.80 -23.41 -19.31
N THR A 12 49.81 -23.25 -18.43
CA THR A 12 48.99 -24.36 -17.91
C THR A 12 47.96 -24.83 -18.95
N LYS A 13 47.73 -26.14 -19.08
CA LYS A 13 46.67 -26.70 -19.92
C LYS A 13 45.31 -26.21 -19.43
N VAL A 14 44.57 -25.52 -20.30
CA VAL A 14 43.19 -25.08 -20.05
C VAL A 14 42.30 -25.85 -21.00
N ASP A 15 41.22 -26.42 -20.48
CA ASP A 15 40.13 -26.91 -21.33
C ASP A 15 39.45 -25.71 -21.96
N ARG A 16 39.74 -25.49 -23.25
CA ARG A 16 39.24 -24.33 -24.01
C ARG A 16 37.72 -24.34 -24.13
N VAL A 17 37.09 -25.50 -24.08
CA VAL A 17 35.63 -25.63 -24.17
C VAL A 17 35.01 -25.21 -22.85
N GLN A 18 35.56 -25.66 -21.73
CA GLN A 18 35.09 -25.25 -20.40
C GLN A 18 35.37 -23.76 -20.13
N PHE A 19 36.54 -23.25 -20.51
CA PHE A 19 36.89 -21.83 -20.38
C PHE A 19 36.00 -20.92 -21.23
N ALA A 20 35.64 -21.33 -22.45
CA ALA A 20 34.71 -20.58 -23.29
C ALA A 20 33.29 -20.58 -22.73
N LYS A 21 32.85 -21.70 -22.12
CA LYS A 21 31.57 -21.77 -21.41
C LYS A 21 31.56 -20.88 -20.17
N ASP A 22 32.58 -20.99 -19.31
CA ASP A 22 32.69 -20.21 -18.09
C ASP A 22 32.85 -18.71 -18.36
N SER A 23 33.49 -18.33 -19.49
CA SER A 23 33.62 -16.91 -19.91
C SER A 23 32.34 -16.34 -20.52
N ASN A 24 31.49 -17.17 -21.16
CA ASN A 24 30.20 -16.73 -21.70
C ASN A 24 29.08 -16.68 -20.64
N ILE A 25 29.26 -17.31 -19.48
CA ILE A 25 28.27 -17.27 -18.38
C ILE A 25 28.31 -15.91 -17.67
N SER A 26 29.47 -15.24 -17.62
CA SER A 26 29.65 -13.97 -16.88
C SER A 26 29.33 -12.70 -17.68
N ASP A 27 29.28 -12.77 -19.01
CA ASP A 27 29.13 -11.60 -19.91
C ASP A 27 27.70 -11.43 -20.48
N LEU A 28 26.80 -12.39 -20.26
CA LEU A 28 25.37 -12.14 -20.38
C LEU A 28 24.97 -11.33 -19.15
N GLN A 29 24.79 -10.01 -19.30
CA GLN A 29 24.23 -9.19 -18.23
C GLN A 29 22.97 -9.87 -17.67
N GLU A 30 23.07 -10.42 -16.46
CA GLU A 30 21.91 -10.94 -15.77
C GLU A 30 20.97 -9.75 -15.53
N MET A 31 19.73 -9.87 -16.01
CA MET A 31 18.70 -8.86 -15.77
C MET A 31 18.63 -8.55 -14.28
N ALA A 32 18.50 -7.26 -13.93
CA ALA A 32 18.32 -6.87 -12.54
C ALA A 32 17.08 -7.57 -11.95
N ALA A 33 17.07 -7.82 -10.65
CA ALA A 33 15.95 -8.52 -9.99
C ALA A 33 14.60 -7.84 -10.26
N SER A 34 14.56 -6.49 -10.29
CA SER A 34 13.36 -5.73 -10.64
C SER A 34 12.96 -5.89 -12.10
N GLU A 35 13.91 -5.93 -13.04
CA GLU A 35 13.61 -6.10 -14.47
C GLU A 35 13.08 -7.51 -14.76
N LYS A 36 13.69 -8.52 -14.14
CA LYS A 36 13.21 -9.90 -14.18
C LYS A 36 11.78 -10.00 -13.62
N ALA A 37 11.50 -9.30 -12.53
CA ALA A 37 10.16 -9.24 -11.94
C ALA A 37 9.10 -8.67 -12.89
N PHE A 38 9.42 -7.63 -13.66
CA PHE A 38 8.49 -7.07 -14.65
C PHE A 38 8.24 -8.03 -15.81
N VAL A 39 9.27 -8.72 -16.31
CA VAL A 39 9.11 -9.75 -17.36
C VAL A 39 8.25 -10.91 -16.86
N ASP A 40 8.49 -11.35 -15.62
CA ASP A 40 7.68 -12.39 -14.99
C ASP A 40 6.24 -11.92 -14.76
N ALA A 41 6.04 -10.66 -14.37
CA ALA A 41 4.71 -10.06 -14.18
C ALA A 41 3.92 -9.99 -15.49
N ASP A 42 4.56 -9.71 -16.62
CA ASP A 42 3.91 -9.72 -17.94
C ASP A 42 3.44 -11.13 -18.33
N SER A 43 4.17 -12.15 -17.87
CA SER A 43 3.82 -13.56 -18.10
C SER A 43 2.64 -14.03 -17.23
N ILE A 44 2.29 -13.29 -16.17
CA ILE A 44 1.11 -13.58 -15.33
C ILE A 44 -0.16 -13.08 -16.03
N THR A 45 -0.98 -14.02 -16.49
CA THR A 45 -2.28 -13.72 -17.11
C THR A 45 -3.35 -13.39 -16.06
N PRO A 46 -4.41 -12.62 -16.41
CA PRO A 46 -5.51 -12.35 -15.47
C PRO A 46 -6.17 -13.62 -14.93
N ALA A 47 -6.32 -14.65 -15.78
CA ALA A 47 -6.86 -15.95 -15.37
C ALA A 47 -5.95 -16.67 -14.36
N MET A 48 -4.63 -16.53 -14.48
CA MET A 48 -3.68 -17.05 -13.50
C MET A 48 -3.77 -16.28 -12.19
N MET A 49 -3.85 -14.94 -12.25
CA MET A 49 -3.98 -14.11 -11.05
C MET A 49 -5.26 -14.42 -10.27
N ALA A 50 -6.35 -14.79 -10.94
CA ALA A 50 -7.58 -15.24 -10.27
C ALA A 50 -7.39 -16.52 -9.44
N LEU A 51 -6.39 -17.35 -9.76
CA LEU A 51 -6.03 -18.54 -9.00
C LEU A 51 -5.06 -18.24 -7.85
N PHE A 52 -4.56 -17.01 -7.76
CA PHE A 52 -3.62 -16.61 -6.71
C PHE A 52 -4.36 -16.51 -5.38
N ASN A 53 -4.05 -17.45 -4.48
CA ASN A 53 -4.66 -17.53 -3.16
C ASN A 53 -3.60 -17.85 -2.10
N PRO A 54 -2.83 -16.83 -1.66
CA PRO A 54 -1.88 -16.98 -0.57
C PRO A 54 -2.61 -17.34 0.72
N SER A 55 -1.93 -18.03 1.64
CA SER A 55 -2.55 -18.33 2.95
C SER A 55 -2.90 -17.04 3.72
N GLU A 56 -3.71 -17.18 4.77
CA GLU A 56 -4.00 -16.04 5.68
C GLU A 56 -2.73 -15.46 6.36
N SER A 57 -1.65 -16.25 6.43
CA SER A 57 -0.34 -15.81 6.91
C SER A 57 0.57 -15.26 5.82
N GLY A 58 0.06 -15.14 4.58
CA GLY A 58 0.79 -14.73 3.39
C GLY A 58 1.89 -15.69 2.95
N ASP A 59 1.75 -16.98 3.31
CA ASP A 59 2.61 -18.03 2.75
C ASP A 59 2.22 -18.29 1.29
N LEU A 60 3.19 -18.08 0.41
CA LEU A 60 3.04 -18.24 -1.04
C LEU A 60 3.16 -19.71 -1.48
N LEU A 61 3.71 -20.58 -0.63
CA LEU A 61 3.86 -22.01 -0.89
C LEU A 61 2.73 -22.85 -0.31
N SER A 62 1.65 -22.21 0.12
CA SER A 62 0.48 -22.90 0.65
C SER A 62 -0.17 -23.77 -0.43
N ARG A 63 -0.81 -24.86 0.01
CA ARG A 63 -1.54 -25.78 -0.89
C ARG A 63 -2.66 -25.10 -1.69
N SER A 64 -3.23 -24.03 -1.14
CA SER A 64 -4.23 -23.20 -1.84
C SER A 64 -3.66 -22.53 -3.09
N ASN A 65 -2.34 -22.32 -3.14
CA ASN A 65 -1.65 -21.62 -4.23
C ASN A 65 -0.98 -22.58 -5.24
N ASP A 66 -1.08 -23.90 -5.06
CA ASP A 66 -0.43 -24.90 -5.94
C ASP A 66 -0.82 -24.74 -7.42
N ALA A 67 -2.08 -24.38 -7.69
CA ALA A 67 -2.57 -24.16 -9.05
C ALA A 67 -1.87 -22.96 -9.72
N PHE A 68 -1.69 -21.87 -8.98
CA PHE A 68 -0.96 -20.70 -9.43
C PHE A 68 0.52 -21.02 -9.66
N ILE A 69 1.20 -21.69 -8.71
CA ILE A 69 2.62 -22.03 -8.82
C ILE A 69 2.91 -22.85 -10.08
N ARG A 70 2.08 -23.87 -10.36
CA ARG A 70 2.20 -24.69 -11.57
C ARG A 70 1.98 -23.87 -12.84
N GLY A 71 0.99 -22.98 -12.83
CA GLY A 71 0.74 -22.06 -13.94
C GLY A 71 1.94 -21.16 -14.20
N PHE A 72 2.47 -20.55 -13.15
CA PHE A 72 3.63 -19.65 -13.21
C PHE A 72 4.87 -20.37 -13.74
N MET A 73 5.17 -21.58 -13.25
CA MET A 73 6.27 -22.39 -13.76
C MET A 73 6.14 -22.73 -15.25
N THR A 74 4.91 -22.93 -15.72
CA THR A 74 4.65 -23.20 -17.15
C THR A 74 4.97 -21.98 -18.00
N GLN A 75 4.66 -20.77 -17.52
CA GLN A 75 4.91 -19.52 -18.25
C GLN A 75 6.38 -19.08 -18.23
N VAL A 76 7.08 -19.29 -17.12
CA VAL A 76 8.52 -19.01 -17.00
C VAL A 76 9.34 -19.87 -17.98
N GLY A 77 8.85 -21.08 -18.30
CA GLY A 77 9.49 -21.98 -19.25
C GLY A 77 10.69 -22.74 -18.68
N ALA A 78 11.03 -23.86 -19.31
CA ALA A 78 12.03 -24.82 -18.81
C ALA A 78 13.44 -24.22 -18.64
N THR A 79 13.80 -23.23 -19.45
CA THR A 79 15.14 -22.62 -19.47
C THR A 79 15.38 -21.68 -18.30
N GLN A 80 14.33 -21.01 -17.82
CA GLN A 80 14.37 -20.08 -16.68
C GLN A 80 13.93 -20.75 -15.37
N ALA A 81 13.43 -21.98 -15.44
CA ALA A 81 13.04 -22.81 -14.31
C ALA A 81 14.21 -23.56 -13.64
N ALA A 82 15.41 -23.49 -14.23
CA ALA A 82 16.62 -24.08 -13.64
C ALA A 82 16.89 -23.49 -12.24
N GLY A 83 16.92 -24.33 -11.21
CA GLY A 83 17.13 -23.92 -9.81
C GLY A 83 15.88 -23.43 -9.07
N LEU A 84 14.72 -23.33 -9.73
CA LEU A 84 13.45 -22.97 -9.08
C LEU A 84 12.83 -24.14 -8.31
N VAL A 85 13.22 -25.37 -8.67
CA VAL A 85 12.78 -26.59 -8.02
C VAL A 85 13.99 -27.45 -7.75
N THR A 86 14.03 -28.10 -6.58
CA THR A 86 15.08 -29.07 -6.24
C THR A 86 14.95 -30.34 -7.09
N GLU A 87 15.98 -31.19 -7.10
CA GLU A 87 15.93 -32.50 -7.77
C GLU A 87 14.75 -33.37 -7.28
N ASP A 88 14.32 -33.17 -6.03
CA ASP A 88 13.18 -33.85 -5.40
C ASP A 88 11.80 -33.24 -5.74
N GLY A 89 11.75 -32.23 -6.62
CA GLY A 89 10.49 -31.59 -7.01
C GLY A 89 9.95 -30.56 -6.00
N ARG A 90 10.75 -30.12 -5.01
CA ARG A 90 10.31 -29.13 -4.02
C ARG A 90 10.59 -27.69 -4.47
N PRO A 91 9.67 -26.73 -4.23
CA PRO A 91 9.93 -25.31 -4.45
C PRO A 91 11.18 -24.82 -3.71
N THR A 92 12.04 -24.08 -4.41
CA THR A 92 13.19 -23.41 -3.77
C THR A 92 12.83 -22.01 -3.27
N ARG A 93 13.66 -21.44 -2.41
CA ARG A 93 13.52 -20.04 -1.99
C ARG A 93 13.54 -19.07 -3.18
N GLN A 94 14.35 -19.38 -4.19
CA GLN A 94 14.42 -18.58 -5.42
C GLN A 94 13.08 -18.53 -6.17
N LEU A 95 12.30 -19.62 -6.15
CA LEU A 95 10.95 -19.62 -6.72
C LEU A 95 10.00 -18.72 -5.93
N VAL A 96 10.07 -18.76 -4.60
CA VAL A 96 9.26 -17.89 -3.73
C VAL A 96 9.57 -16.42 -4.00
N ASP A 97 10.85 -16.05 -3.98
CA ASP A 97 11.30 -14.67 -4.20
C ASP A 97 10.88 -14.17 -5.59
N ARG A 98 11.00 -15.03 -6.61
CA ARG A 98 10.60 -14.71 -7.99
C ARG A 98 9.09 -14.51 -8.14
N ILE A 99 8.29 -15.42 -7.58
CA ILE A 99 6.82 -15.31 -7.57
C ILE A 99 6.41 -14.02 -6.85
N GLN A 100 6.96 -13.77 -5.68
CA GLN A 100 6.65 -12.59 -4.89
C GLN A 100 6.95 -11.31 -5.68
N ASN A 101 8.16 -11.21 -6.24
CA ASN A 101 8.56 -10.05 -7.04
C ASN A 101 7.67 -9.84 -8.27
N ALA A 102 7.30 -10.91 -8.97
CA ALA A 102 6.40 -10.84 -10.11
C ALA A 102 4.99 -10.36 -9.73
N ILE A 103 4.45 -10.83 -8.61
CA ILE A 103 3.13 -10.41 -8.11
C ILE A 103 3.16 -8.93 -7.70
N PHE A 104 4.19 -8.49 -6.98
CA PHE A 104 4.34 -7.08 -6.60
C PHE A 104 4.48 -6.17 -7.82
N ALA A 105 5.29 -6.59 -8.81
CA ALA A 105 5.44 -5.87 -10.06
C ALA A 105 4.09 -5.78 -10.81
N LYS A 106 3.29 -6.85 -10.81
CA LYS A 106 1.95 -6.87 -11.42
C LYS A 106 0.94 -5.99 -10.68
N ALA A 107 0.90 -6.08 -9.35
CA ALA A 107 -0.12 -5.49 -8.49
C ALA A 107 0.14 -4.03 -8.14
N TYR A 108 1.40 -3.58 -8.11
CA TYR A 108 1.73 -2.20 -7.72
C TYR A 108 2.52 -1.45 -8.78
N LYS A 109 3.14 -2.13 -9.75
CA LYS A 109 3.95 -1.52 -10.82
C LYS A 109 4.98 -0.53 -10.29
N ASP A 110 5.64 -0.88 -9.18
CA ASP A 110 6.68 -0.05 -8.57
C ASP A 110 7.94 -0.88 -8.33
N ALA A 111 9.04 -0.47 -8.99
CA ALA A 111 10.33 -1.11 -8.84
C ALA A 111 10.91 -0.95 -7.42
N ARG A 112 10.52 0.10 -6.68
CA ARG A 112 10.96 0.33 -5.30
C ARG A 112 10.42 -0.73 -4.36
N LEU A 113 9.12 -1.04 -4.47
CA LEU A 113 8.48 -2.10 -3.67
C LEU A 113 9.08 -3.48 -3.96
N VAL A 114 9.42 -3.77 -5.22
CA VAL A 114 10.09 -5.03 -5.61
C VAL A 114 11.49 -5.13 -4.98
N ARG A 115 12.26 -4.04 -4.96
CA ARG A 115 13.57 -4.02 -4.28
C ARG A 115 13.44 -4.18 -2.77
N MET A 116 12.47 -3.50 -2.17
CA MET A 116 12.17 -3.59 -0.74
C MET A 116 11.91 -5.04 -0.31
N VAL A 117 11.12 -5.79 -1.08
CA VAL A 117 10.87 -7.21 -0.81
C VAL A 117 12.14 -8.05 -0.69
N ALA A 118 13.13 -7.79 -1.53
CA ALA A 118 14.36 -8.57 -1.56
C ALA A 118 15.34 -8.20 -0.42
N GLU A 119 15.31 -6.95 0.02
CA GLU A 119 16.33 -6.37 0.91
C GLU A 119 15.88 -6.21 2.36
N GLU A 120 14.59 -6.38 2.67
CA GLU A 120 14.01 -6.01 3.96
C GLU A 120 14.29 -7.01 5.10
N PRO A 121 15.09 -6.65 6.12
CA PRO A 121 15.33 -7.49 7.28
C PRO A 121 14.30 -7.27 8.41
N ASP A 122 13.59 -6.13 8.43
CA ASP A 122 12.74 -5.73 9.55
C ASP A 122 11.46 -6.59 9.63
N PRO A 123 11.16 -7.21 10.79
CA PRO A 123 9.96 -8.04 10.96
C PRO A 123 8.64 -7.30 10.76
N ASP A 124 8.56 -6.03 11.15
CA ASP A 124 7.36 -5.21 10.98
C ASP A 124 7.13 -4.92 9.49
N MET A 125 8.19 -4.60 8.74
CA MET A 125 8.09 -4.39 7.29
C MET A 125 7.77 -5.68 6.54
N ARG A 126 8.30 -6.83 6.99
CA ARG A 126 7.87 -8.14 6.48
C ARG A 126 6.39 -8.40 6.68
N ASN A 127 5.78 -7.94 7.77
CA ASN A 127 4.33 -8.06 7.97
C ASN A 127 3.55 -7.18 6.99
N VAL A 128 4.03 -5.97 6.68
CA VAL A 128 3.42 -5.08 5.68
C VAL A 128 3.49 -5.72 4.30
N LEU A 129 4.65 -6.23 3.90
CA LEU A 129 4.83 -6.91 2.61
C LEU A 129 3.95 -8.16 2.50
N THR A 130 3.83 -8.93 3.59
CA THR A 130 2.90 -10.07 3.68
C THR A 130 1.45 -9.63 3.48
N ALA A 131 1.06 -8.50 4.07
CA ALA A 131 -0.27 -7.95 3.90
C ALA A 131 -0.57 -7.49 2.47
N LEU A 132 0.41 -6.83 1.83
CA LEU A 132 0.32 -6.41 0.42
C LEU A 132 0.23 -7.60 -0.51
N ASN A 133 1.02 -8.67 -0.28
CA ASN A 133 0.88 -9.93 -1.00
C ASN A 133 -0.53 -10.49 -0.92
N ALA A 134 -1.11 -10.54 0.28
CA ALA A 134 -2.44 -11.08 0.47
C ALA A 134 -3.51 -10.29 -0.29
N ALA A 135 -3.37 -8.96 -0.39
CA ALA A 135 -4.29 -8.08 -1.12
C ALA A 135 -3.96 -7.92 -2.61
N ALA A 136 -2.87 -8.52 -3.11
CA ALA A 136 -2.36 -8.27 -4.45
C ALA A 136 -3.37 -8.60 -5.56
N ASN A 137 -4.17 -9.66 -5.41
CA ASN A 137 -5.20 -10.02 -6.39
C ASN A 137 -6.26 -8.91 -6.52
N ASP A 138 -6.76 -8.40 -5.40
CA ASP A 138 -7.77 -7.34 -5.39
C ASP A 138 -7.23 -6.04 -6.04
N PHE A 139 -5.95 -5.71 -5.84
CA PHE A 139 -5.30 -4.57 -6.51
C PHE A 139 -5.07 -4.79 -8.01
N VAL A 140 -4.78 -6.02 -8.45
CA VAL A 140 -4.69 -6.34 -9.89
C VAL A 140 -6.07 -6.20 -10.55
N GLN A 141 -7.13 -6.68 -9.88
CA GLN A 141 -8.50 -6.52 -10.37
C GLN A 141 -8.90 -5.05 -10.45
N MET A 142 -8.54 -4.24 -9.44
CA MET A 142 -8.76 -2.79 -9.44
C MET A 142 -8.15 -2.10 -10.65
N GLN A 143 -6.90 -2.43 -10.98
CA GLN A 143 -6.25 -1.85 -12.14
C GLN A 143 -6.84 -2.33 -13.46
N ALA A 144 -7.30 -3.58 -13.53
CA ALA A 144 -7.97 -4.09 -14.71
C ALA A 144 -9.29 -3.35 -14.97
N LEU A 145 -10.13 -3.20 -13.94
CA LEU A 145 -11.40 -2.48 -14.01
C LEU A 145 -11.22 -1.00 -14.32
N SER A 146 -10.26 -0.34 -13.68
CA SER A 146 -9.91 1.06 -13.98
C SER A 146 -9.41 1.22 -15.42
N GLY A 147 -8.56 0.30 -15.90
CA GLY A 147 -8.10 0.29 -17.29
C GLY A 147 -9.23 0.14 -18.30
N GLU A 148 -10.26 -0.64 -17.98
CA GLU A 148 -11.47 -0.80 -18.81
C GLU A 148 -12.39 0.42 -18.74
N ALA A 149 -12.67 0.95 -17.54
CA ALA A 149 -13.45 2.16 -17.34
C ALA A 149 -12.80 3.37 -18.04
N HIS A 150 -11.48 3.49 -17.95
CA HIS A 150 -10.72 4.54 -18.64
C HIS A 150 -10.79 4.38 -20.16
N LYS A 151 -10.71 3.16 -20.69
CA LYS A 151 -10.88 2.91 -22.13
C LYS A 151 -12.29 3.26 -22.61
N GLN A 152 -13.32 2.94 -21.83
CA GLN A 152 -14.71 3.27 -22.15
C GLN A 152 -14.99 4.78 -22.10
N ALA A 153 -14.40 5.49 -21.13
CA ALA A 153 -14.47 6.95 -21.05
C ALA A 153 -13.72 7.63 -22.20
N VAL A 154 -12.54 7.12 -22.58
CA VAL A 154 -11.76 7.67 -23.70
C VAL A 154 -12.42 7.41 -25.05
N THR A 155 -13.10 6.28 -25.25
CA THR A 155 -13.89 6.07 -26.49
C THR A 155 -15.15 6.93 -26.57
N THR A 156 -15.66 7.44 -25.44
CA THR A 156 -16.82 8.36 -25.41
C THR A 156 -16.43 9.83 -25.37
N ILE A 157 -15.20 10.18 -24.96
CA ILE A 157 -14.76 11.57 -24.77
C ILE A 157 -13.48 11.83 -25.57
N VAL A 158 -13.65 12.30 -26.81
CA VAL A 158 -12.57 12.89 -27.65
C VAL A 158 -12.32 14.37 -27.30
N ASP A 159 -12.81 14.87 -26.17
CA ASP A 159 -12.66 16.29 -25.81
C ASP A 159 -12.02 16.49 -24.42
N GLY A 160 -10.76 16.94 -24.44
CA GLY A 160 -10.32 18.08 -23.63
C GLY A 160 -10.34 18.03 -22.10
N ILE A 161 -10.48 16.87 -21.45
CA ILE A 161 -10.38 16.79 -19.99
C ILE A 161 -9.00 16.21 -19.62
N GLU A 162 -8.14 17.06 -19.07
CA GLU A 162 -6.99 16.64 -18.27
C GLU A 162 -7.47 15.56 -17.32
N THR A 163 -7.00 14.32 -17.51
CA THR A 163 -7.48 13.15 -16.81
C THR A 163 -7.25 13.35 -15.32
N ALA A 164 -8.30 13.77 -14.58
CA ALA A 164 -8.29 13.74 -13.13
C ALA A 164 -7.85 12.35 -12.73
N ASP A 165 -6.75 12.24 -11.97
CA ASP A 165 -6.19 10.95 -11.57
C ASP A 165 -7.31 10.10 -10.99
N SER A 166 -7.58 8.98 -11.66
CA SER A 166 -8.65 8.06 -11.29
C SER A 166 -8.43 7.56 -9.85
N LEU A 167 -9.52 7.29 -9.13
CA LEU A 167 -9.50 7.01 -7.69
C LEU A 167 -8.52 5.88 -7.32
N ASP A 168 -8.39 4.89 -8.18
CA ASP A 168 -7.42 3.79 -8.10
C ASP A 168 -5.96 4.26 -8.17
N LYS A 169 -5.63 5.18 -9.08
CA LYS A 169 -4.26 5.73 -9.21
C LYS A 169 -3.89 6.53 -7.97
N LYS A 170 -4.84 7.33 -7.45
CA LYS A 170 -4.66 8.05 -6.19
C LYS A 170 -4.49 7.11 -5.01
N ALA A 171 -5.29 6.05 -4.92
CA ALA A 171 -5.17 5.04 -3.86
C ALA A 171 -3.84 4.28 -3.93
N LEU A 172 -3.39 3.88 -5.13
CA LEU A 172 -2.11 3.21 -5.33
C LEU A 172 -0.93 4.14 -5.02
N ALA A 173 -0.98 5.39 -5.47
CA ALA A 173 0.03 6.39 -5.14
C ALA A 173 0.09 6.62 -3.62
N ALA A 174 -1.07 6.80 -2.99
CA ALA A 174 -1.14 7.04 -1.56
C ALA A 174 -0.62 5.86 -0.73
N LEU A 175 -0.91 4.63 -1.15
CA LEU A 175 -0.40 3.42 -0.53
C LEU A 175 1.13 3.30 -0.66
N LYS A 176 1.68 3.59 -1.86
CA LYS A 176 3.13 3.57 -2.09
C LYS A 176 3.85 4.58 -1.21
N ASP A 177 3.36 5.81 -1.18
CA ASP A 177 3.96 6.89 -0.39
C ASP A 177 3.83 6.60 1.12
N ALA A 178 2.72 6.00 1.55
CA ALA A 178 2.53 5.57 2.93
C ALA A 178 3.55 4.49 3.33
N VAL A 179 3.79 3.48 2.48
CA VAL A 179 4.80 2.45 2.74
C VAL A 179 6.20 3.05 2.80
N ASP A 180 6.53 4.01 1.91
CA ASP A 180 7.82 4.69 1.93
C ASP A 180 8.03 5.52 3.22
N LEU A 181 7.00 6.22 3.71
CA LEU A 181 7.06 6.93 4.99
C LEU A 181 7.26 5.99 6.17
N VAL A 182 6.59 4.84 6.15
CA VAL A 182 6.74 3.81 7.19
C VAL A 182 8.16 3.25 7.17
N ARG A 183 8.71 2.96 6.00
CA ARG A 183 10.11 2.53 5.86
C ARG A 183 11.06 3.60 6.40
N GLN A 184 10.88 4.85 6.02
CA GLN A 184 11.70 5.97 6.50
C GLN A 184 11.64 6.09 8.03
N SER A 185 10.47 5.93 8.63
CA SER A 185 10.30 5.89 10.10
C SER A 185 11.08 4.74 10.73
N LYS A 186 11.10 3.56 10.10
CA LYS A 186 11.85 2.40 10.59
C LYS A 186 13.36 2.55 10.44
N GLU A 187 13.83 3.01 9.29
CA GLU A 187 15.26 3.23 9.02
C GLU A 187 15.85 4.33 9.91
N SER A 188 15.09 5.40 10.15
CA SER A 188 15.52 6.52 11.01
C SER A 188 15.33 6.26 12.50
N GLY A 189 14.55 5.24 12.87
CA GLY A 189 14.16 4.96 14.25
C GLY A 189 13.26 6.04 14.88
N GLN A 190 12.68 6.94 14.09
CA GLN A 190 11.82 8.03 14.55
C GLN A 190 10.35 7.61 14.56
N HIS A 191 9.53 8.28 15.39
CA HIS A 191 8.09 8.09 15.33
C HIS A 191 7.53 8.59 14.00
N ILE A 192 6.60 7.84 13.43
CA ILE A 192 5.98 8.15 12.12
C ILE A 192 5.36 9.56 12.07
N THR A 193 4.82 10.06 13.19
CA THR A 193 4.29 11.41 13.30
C THR A 193 5.36 12.47 13.10
N ASP A 194 6.58 12.22 13.58
CA ASP A 194 7.71 13.14 13.48
C ASP A 194 8.27 13.17 12.05
N VAL A 195 8.31 12.00 11.40
CA VAL A 195 8.70 11.88 9.98
C VAL A 195 7.70 12.61 9.08
N ILE A 196 6.40 12.42 9.31
CA ILE A 196 5.34 13.14 8.58
C ILE A 196 5.46 14.64 8.83
N ALA A 197 5.62 15.07 10.08
CA ALA A 197 5.72 16.49 10.41
C ALA A 197 6.96 17.14 9.77
N GLN A 198 8.09 16.44 9.70
CA GLN A 198 9.29 16.89 8.99
C GLN A 198 9.06 16.96 7.48
N GLY A 199 8.42 15.95 6.88
CA GLY A 199 8.08 15.94 5.45
C GLY A 199 7.15 17.09 5.06
N ASP A 200 6.14 17.36 5.89
CA ASP A 200 5.19 18.46 5.71
C ASP A 200 5.85 19.85 5.71
N MET A 201 7.06 20.00 6.28
CA MET A 201 7.81 21.27 6.20
C MET A 201 8.31 21.58 4.79
N PHE A 202 8.47 20.57 3.95
CA PHE A 202 9.02 20.70 2.59
C PHE A 202 7.97 20.45 1.51
N SER A 203 7.04 19.52 1.75
CA SER A 203 5.95 19.18 0.85
C SER A 203 4.75 18.69 1.65
N GLU A 204 3.59 19.31 1.43
CA GLU A 204 2.36 18.89 2.11
C GLU A 204 2.01 17.46 1.70
N THR A 205 2.12 16.55 2.66
CA THR A 205 1.78 15.15 2.44
C THR A 205 0.25 15.03 2.43
N ALA A 206 -0.29 14.34 1.44
CA ALA A 206 -1.73 14.18 1.30
C ALA A 206 -2.35 13.50 2.54
N PRO A 207 -3.54 13.95 3.00
CA PRO A 207 -4.19 13.41 4.19
C PRO A 207 -4.40 11.90 4.16
N GLU A 208 -4.67 11.33 2.98
CA GLU A 208 -4.86 9.89 2.76
C GLU A 208 -3.58 9.11 3.02
N VAL A 209 -2.44 9.65 2.58
CA VAL A 209 -1.11 9.07 2.81
C VAL A 209 -0.80 9.00 4.30
N LYS A 210 -1.08 10.10 5.03
CA LYS A 210 -0.88 10.17 6.49
C LYS A 210 -1.72 9.13 7.22
N ALA A 211 -3.00 9.03 6.84
CA ALA A 211 -3.93 8.07 7.42
C ALA A 211 -3.46 6.62 7.24
N LEU A 212 -3.04 6.28 6.02
CA LEU A 212 -2.53 4.96 5.68
C LEU A 212 -1.22 4.64 6.41
N ALA A 213 -0.28 5.58 6.45
CA ALA A 213 0.99 5.39 7.14
C ALA A 213 0.79 5.15 8.65
N LEU A 214 -0.07 5.95 9.29
CA LEU A 214 -0.42 5.77 10.70
C LEU A 214 -1.12 4.44 10.94
N PHE A 215 -2.03 4.03 10.06
CA PHE A 215 -2.71 2.74 10.15
C PHE A 215 -1.74 1.56 10.06
N ILE A 216 -0.80 1.62 9.13
CA ILE A 216 0.23 0.59 8.96
C ILE A 216 1.06 0.47 10.25
N VAL A 217 1.54 1.59 10.80
CA VAL A 217 2.33 1.57 12.03
C VAL A 217 1.54 1.07 13.23
N ALA A 218 0.27 1.43 13.35
CA ALA A 218 -0.61 0.96 14.42
C ALA A 218 -0.86 -0.56 14.35
N ASN A 219 -0.82 -1.15 13.15
CA ASN A 219 -1.16 -2.55 12.90
C ASN A 219 0.02 -3.42 12.44
N ASN A 220 1.25 -2.89 12.52
CA ASN A 220 2.46 -3.53 11.99
C ASN A 220 2.75 -4.93 12.55
N ARG A 221 2.21 -5.26 13.73
CA ARG A 221 2.32 -6.59 14.35
C ARG A 221 1.38 -7.64 13.76
N SER A 222 0.39 -7.25 12.95
CA SER A 222 -0.63 -8.14 12.40
C SER A 222 -0.75 -7.99 10.88
N ALA A 223 0.00 -8.83 10.16
CA ALA A 223 -0.10 -8.94 8.70
C ALA A 223 -1.54 -9.24 8.25
N LYS A 224 -2.26 -10.10 9.00
CA LYS A 224 -3.66 -10.45 8.69
C LYS A 224 -4.58 -9.24 8.73
N ARG A 225 -4.47 -8.38 9.75
CA ARG A 225 -5.34 -7.21 9.89
C ARG A 225 -5.06 -6.18 8.79
N MET A 226 -3.79 -5.94 8.48
CA MET A 226 -3.41 -5.08 7.36
C MET A 226 -3.89 -5.66 6.02
N ALA A 227 -3.79 -6.99 5.83
CA ALA A 227 -4.28 -7.66 4.63
C ALA A 227 -5.78 -7.44 4.44
N THR A 228 -6.59 -7.67 5.47
CA THR A 228 -8.05 -7.44 5.42
C THR A 228 -8.36 -5.99 5.07
N ALA A 229 -7.67 -5.03 5.69
CA ALA A 229 -7.86 -3.60 5.43
C ALA A 229 -7.56 -3.23 3.97
N PHE A 230 -6.43 -3.70 3.44
CA PHE A 230 -6.04 -3.44 2.06
C PHE A 230 -6.97 -4.12 1.05
N LYS A 231 -7.44 -5.34 1.36
CA LYS A 231 -8.45 -6.04 0.55
C LYS A 231 -9.76 -5.27 0.51
N LEU A 232 -10.30 -4.89 1.67
CA LEU A 232 -11.54 -4.12 1.76
C LEU A 232 -11.42 -2.80 1.01
N MET A 233 -10.32 -2.07 1.18
CA MET A 233 -10.07 -0.84 0.42
C MET A 233 -10.10 -1.10 -1.08
N ALA A 234 -9.43 -2.16 -1.55
CA ALA A 234 -9.41 -2.47 -2.97
C ALA A 234 -10.78 -2.88 -3.51
N GLN A 235 -11.53 -3.69 -2.76
CA GLN A 235 -12.88 -4.12 -3.12
C GLN A 235 -13.85 -2.94 -3.19
N ARG A 236 -13.80 -2.02 -2.21
CA ARG A 236 -14.62 -0.80 -2.24
C ARG A 236 -14.31 0.08 -3.45
N ILE A 237 -13.04 0.25 -3.78
CA ILE A 237 -12.66 0.98 -5.01
C ILE A 237 -13.20 0.25 -6.24
N ASN A 238 -13.15 -1.08 -6.28
CA ASN A 238 -13.69 -1.86 -7.39
C ASN A 238 -15.21 -1.70 -7.53
N ASP A 239 -15.94 -1.71 -6.42
CA ASP A 239 -17.39 -1.49 -6.41
C ASP A 239 -17.73 -0.09 -6.92
N GLU A 240 -17.01 0.94 -6.46
CA GLU A 240 -17.19 2.32 -6.94
C GLU A 240 -16.86 2.46 -8.43
N LEU A 241 -15.79 1.83 -8.92
CA LEU A 241 -15.43 1.83 -10.35
C LEU A 241 -16.47 1.11 -11.20
N GLN A 242 -17.04 0.01 -10.71
CA GLN A 242 -18.13 -0.69 -11.39
C GLN A 242 -19.42 0.12 -11.40
N HIS A 243 -19.75 0.77 -10.27
CA HIS A 243 -20.90 1.65 -10.16
C HIS A 243 -20.75 2.88 -11.06
N GLN A 244 -19.56 3.49 -11.18
CA GLN A 244 -19.30 4.58 -12.11
C GLN A 244 -19.41 4.13 -13.58
N GLY A 245 -18.90 2.94 -13.91
CA GLY A 245 -19.06 2.33 -15.23
C GLY A 245 -20.53 2.06 -15.60
N GLN A 246 -21.38 1.73 -14.63
CA GLN A 246 -22.82 1.54 -14.80
C GLN A 246 -23.61 2.87 -14.78
N ALA A 247 -23.20 3.83 -13.96
CA ALA A 247 -23.83 5.14 -13.78
C ALA A 247 -23.59 6.10 -14.95
N LEU A 248 -22.58 5.85 -15.81
CA LEU A 248 -22.48 6.49 -17.13
C LEU A 248 -23.73 6.26 -18.01
N GLY A 249 -24.57 5.25 -17.68
CA GLY A 249 -25.88 5.01 -18.30
C GLY A 249 -27.08 5.63 -17.57
N ASP A 250 -26.91 6.15 -16.35
CA ASP A 250 -28.01 6.71 -15.55
C ASP A 250 -27.74 8.21 -15.27
N MET A 251 -28.53 9.07 -15.90
CA MET A 251 -28.38 10.54 -15.88
C MET A 251 -28.73 11.19 -14.52
N PHE A 252 -28.38 10.56 -13.39
CA PHE A 252 -28.57 11.10 -12.05
C PHE A 252 -27.36 10.82 -11.16
N GLY A 253 -26.57 11.88 -10.96
CA GLY A 253 -25.32 11.94 -10.20
C GLY A 253 -25.21 11.04 -8.97
N GLY A 254 -24.33 10.05 -9.06
CA GLY A 254 -23.60 9.54 -7.91
C GLY A 254 -22.49 10.54 -7.58
N GLY A 255 -22.49 11.10 -6.37
CA GLY A 255 -21.41 12.00 -5.94
C GLY A 255 -20.07 11.27 -5.96
N ASP A 256 -19.01 11.96 -6.36
CA ASP A 256 -17.65 11.42 -6.38
C ASP A 256 -17.26 10.96 -4.96
N VAL A 257 -17.20 9.65 -4.72
CA VAL A 257 -16.73 9.10 -3.45
C VAL A 257 -15.24 9.36 -3.34
N SER A 258 -14.83 10.05 -2.26
CA SER A 258 -13.43 10.37 -2.03
C SER A 258 -12.67 9.17 -1.45
N LEU A 259 -11.35 9.12 -1.67
CA LEU A 259 -10.51 8.08 -1.06
C LEU A 259 -10.59 8.12 0.48
N GLN A 260 -10.78 9.30 1.08
CA GLN A 260 -10.98 9.46 2.52
C GLN A 260 -12.25 8.77 3.00
N ASP A 261 -13.35 8.86 2.24
CA ASP A 261 -14.60 8.19 2.57
C ASP A 261 -14.44 6.67 2.55
N ILE A 262 -13.70 6.13 1.57
CA ILE A 262 -13.39 4.70 1.48
C ILE A 262 -12.57 4.26 2.70
N LEU A 263 -11.51 5.00 3.06
CA LEU A 263 -10.68 4.66 4.21
C LEU A 263 -11.47 4.67 5.52
N ARG A 264 -12.43 5.60 5.68
CA ARG A 264 -13.34 5.64 6.83
C ARG A 264 -14.29 4.44 6.85
N GLN A 265 -14.84 4.05 5.71
CA GLN A 265 -15.71 2.87 5.65
C GLN A 265 -14.94 1.60 6.00
N VAL A 266 -13.71 1.46 5.49
CA VAL A 266 -12.83 0.33 5.81
C VAL A 266 -12.53 0.29 7.31
N SER A 267 -12.26 1.44 7.95
CA SER A 267 -11.99 1.47 9.39
C SER A 267 -13.19 1.00 10.22
N GLN A 268 -14.39 1.47 9.88
CA GLN A 268 -15.64 1.08 10.54
C GLN A 268 -15.95 -0.42 10.37
N GLU A 269 -15.70 -0.96 9.18
CA GLU A 269 -15.92 -2.38 8.89
C GLU A 269 -14.96 -3.27 9.69
N LEU A 270 -13.69 -2.89 9.79
CA LEU A 270 -12.70 -3.59 10.63
C LEU A 270 -13.06 -3.54 12.13
N GLU A 271 -13.72 -2.47 12.60
CA GLU A 271 -14.22 -2.39 13.98
C GLU A 271 -15.41 -3.31 14.21
N ASN A 272 -16.34 -3.37 13.24
CA ASN A 272 -17.54 -4.20 13.30
C ASN A 272 -17.22 -5.70 13.27
N GLU A 273 -16.15 -6.11 12.59
CA GLU A 273 -15.68 -7.51 12.57
C GLU A 273 -15.04 -7.97 13.91
N GLY A 274 -15.13 -7.18 14.98
CA GLY A 274 -14.63 -7.56 16.31
C GLY A 274 -13.11 -7.56 16.41
N MET A 275 -12.43 -7.05 15.39
CA MET A 275 -11.00 -6.74 15.42
C MET A 275 -10.80 -5.46 16.24
N GLN A 276 -10.92 -5.55 17.56
CA GLN A 276 -10.60 -4.46 18.48
C GLN A 276 -9.08 -4.22 18.51
N GLY A 277 -8.67 -3.10 17.95
CA GLY A 277 -7.34 -2.51 18.02
C GLY A 277 -7.49 -0.99 17.94
N ILE A 278 -6.45 -0.24 18.31
CA ILE A 278 -6.41 1.23 18.35
C ILE A 278 -6.56 1.80 16.92
N SER A 279 -7.74 1.70 16.32
CA SER A 279 -7.96 2.05 14.91
C SER A 279 -9.22 2.87 14.70
N GLY A 280 -10.19 2.84 15.61
CA GLY A 280 -11.46 3.53 15.35
C GLY A 280 -11.40 5.05 15.33
N GLY A 281 -10.40 5.66 15.96
CA GLY A 281 -10.20 7.11 15.89
C GLY A 281 -9.21 7.58 14.82
N LEU A 282 -8.50 6.68 14.13
CA LEU A 282 -7.30 7.06 13.37
C LEU A 282 -7.66 7.63 11.98
N PHE A 283 -8.61 6.99 11.30
CA PHE A 283 -9.12 7.48 10.00
C PHE A 283 -10.18 8.56 10.12
N GLU A 284 -10.87 8.64 11.26
CA GLU A 284 -11.89 9.66 11.51
C GLU A 284 -11.28 11.07 11.65
N SER A 285 -10.02 11.15 12.11
CA SER A 285 -9.26 12.40 12.29
C SER A 285 -8.96 13.16 10.99
N VAL A 286 -9.08 12.50 9.83
CA VAL A 286 -8.72 13.03 8.51
C VAL A 286 -9.85 13.88 7.88
N SER A 287 -11.09 13.67 8.34
CA SER A 287 -12.29 14.33 7.79
C SER A 287 -12.54 15.76 8.29
N GLY A 288 -11.74 16.23 9.25
CA GLY A 288 -11.90 17.56 9.84
C GLY A 288 -10.92 18.56 9.23
N GLY A 289 -11.34 19.25 8.17
CA GLY A 289 -10.56 20.36 7.59
C GLY A 289 -10.01 21.30 8.68
N SER A 290 -8.70 21.58 8.59
CA SER A 290 -7.91 22.62 9.27
C SER A 290 -8.03 22.84 10.80
N TYR A 291 -8.86 22.11 11.56
CA TYR A 291 -9.14 22.47 12.96
C TYR A 291 -9.01 21.35 14.01
N ASN A 292 -8.54 20.15 13.65
CA ASN A 292 -8.59 18.98 14.56
C ASN A 292 -7.27 18.61 15.28
N GLY A 293 -6.25 19.48 15.30
CA GLY A 293 -5.07 19.28 16.14
C GLY A 293 -5.33 19.29 17.65
N VAL A 294 -6.56 19.59 18.08
CA VAL A 294 -6.93 19.84 19.48
C VAL A 294 -7.83 18.73 20.07
N ALA A 295 -8.49 17.92 19.22
CA ALA A 295 -9.49 16.92 19.64
C ALA A 295 -8.95 15.74 20.49
N PRO A 296 -7.78 15.14 20.20
CA PRO A 296 -7.24 14.10 21.08
C PRO A 296 -6.70 14.66 22.41
N TYR A 297 -6.37 15.96 22.45
CA TYR A 297 -5.92 16.62 23.68
C TYR A 297 -7.09 17.09 24.55
N THR A 298 -8.21 17.52 23.96
CA THR A 298 -9.39 17.97 24.72
C THR A 298 -10.08 16.82 25.43
N SER A 299 -10.19 15.65 24.81
CA SER A 299 -10.74 14.44 25.45
C SER A 299 -9.88 14.00 26.65
N LEU A 300 -8.55 14.06 26.51
CA LEU A 300 -7.61 13.76 27.59
C LEU A 300 -7.69 14.78 28.74
N LEU A 301 -7.82 16.07 28.42
CA LEU A 301 -7.92 17.15 29.41
C LEU A 301 -9.26 17.16 30.13
N LEU A 302 -10.36 16.80 29.46
CA LEU A 302 -11.67 16.62 30.08
C LEU A 302 -11.68 15.43 31.04
N HIS A 303 -10.99 14.33 30.70
CA HIS A 303 -10.89 13.17 31.59
C HIS A 303 -10.04 13.42 32.85
N ARG A 304 -9.18 14.45 32.83
CA ARG A 304 -8.31 14.84 33.95
C ARG A 304 -8.85 16.02 34.77
N ALA A 305 -9.92 16.67 34.31
CA ALA A 305 -10.52 17.79 35.00
C ALA A 305 -11.15 17.31 36.32
N SER A 306 -10.67 17.86 37.43
CA SER A 306 -11.04 17.40 38.78
C SER A 306 -12.06 18.31 39.46
N GLY A 307 -12.34 19.47 38.85
CA GLY A 307 -13.35 20.40 39.33
C GLY A 307 -13.91 21.33 38.26
N ILE A 308 -15.01 22.00 38.60
CA ILE A 308 -15.77 22.90 37.71
C ILE A 308 -14.88 24.03 37.14
N LYS A 309 -13.86 24.49 37.89
CA LYS A 309 -12.92 25.52 37.42
C LYS A 309 -12.03 25.06 36.26
N ASP A 310 -11.64 23.79 36.23
CA ASP A 310 -10.81 23.21 35.17
C ASP A 310 -11.60 23.13 33.86
N ILE A 311 -12.88 22.75 33.97
CA ILE A 311 -13.82 22.68 32.85
C ILE A 311 -14.07 24.08 32.27
N ILE A 312 -14.24 25.10 33.11
CA ILE A 312 -14.41 26.49 32.67
C ILE A 312 -13.15 27.01 31.92
N HIS A 313 -11.96 26.64 32.38
CA HIS A 313 -10.71 27.01 31.70
C HIS A 313 -10.58 26.34 30.33
N LEU A 314 -10.96 25.06 30.22
CA LEU A 314 -10.96 24.33 28.95
C LEU A 314 -11.94 24.91 27.93
N ILE A 315 -13.13 25.33 28.38
CA ILE A 315 -14.15 25.93 27.50
C ILE A 315 -13.69 27.28 26.95
N ARG A 316 -12.88 28.06 27.71
CA ARG A 316 -12.31 29.33 27.24
C ARG A 316 -11.21 29.17 26.19
N LEU A 317 -10.61 27.99 26.08
CA LEU A 317 -9.57 27.67 25.09
C LEU A 317 -10.15 27.23 23.74
N LEU A 318 -11.46 26.99 23.65
CA LEU A 318 -12.12 26.64 22.38
C LEU A 318 -12.36 27.91 21.53
N PRO A 319 -11.95 27.93 20.25
CA PRO A 319 -12.19 29.07 19.37
C PRO A 319 -13.68 29.28 19.09
N VAL A 320 -14.12 30.54 19.14
CA VAL A 320 -15.52 31.00 19.19
C VAL A 320 -16.33 30.75 17.89
N GLN A 321 -15.72 30.28 16.80
CA GLN A 321 -16.37 30.17 15.50
C GLN A 321 -16.69 28.72 15.13
N ILE A 322 -17.83 28.22 15.61
CA ILE A 322 -18.45 26.98 15.11
C ILE A 322 -19.87 27.32 14.61
N PRO A 323 -20.16 27.36 13.30
CA PRO A 323 -21.47 27.81 12.80
C PRO A 323 -22.57 26.75 12.81
N ARG A 324 -22.28 25.47 13.14
CA ARG A 324 -23.28 24.41 13.01
C ARG A 324 -23.12 23.32 14.07
N MET A 325 -23.76 23.51 15.22
CA MET A 325 -24.33 22.40 16.00
C MET A 325 -25.50 22.92 16.85
N ASN A 326 -26.71 22.59 16.41
CA ASN A 326 -27.95 22.84 17.12
C ASN A 326 -28.00 21.99 18.41
N SER A 327 -28.67 22.53 19.43
CA SER A 327 -28.97 21.93 20.74
C SER A 327 -27.83 21.92 21.77
N LEU A 328 -26.65 21.38 21.49
CA LEU A 328 -25.58 21.25 22.51
C LEU A 328 -24.96 22.60 22.91
N TYR A 329 -24.79 23.50 21.94
CA TYR A 329 -24.30 24.87 22.17
C TYR A 329 -25.32 25.74 22.92
N LYS A 330 -26.63 25.49 22.71
CA LYS A 330 -27.70 26.15 23.47
C LYS A 330 -27.70 25.69 24.92
N CYS A 331 -27.53 24.39 25.18
CA CYS A 331 -27.40 23.86 26.54
C CYS A 331 -26.16 24.43 27.26
N LEU A 332 -25.01 24.52 26.57
CA LEU A 332 -23.80 25.12 27.15
C LEU A 332 -23.94 26.62 27.42
N ARG A 333 -24.64 27.36 26.56
CA ARG A 333 -24.91 28.80 26.76
C ARG A 333 -25.87 29.06 27.93
N ILE A 334 -26.89 28.21 28.11
CA ILE A 334 -27.79 28.29 29.28
C ILE A 334 -27.02 27.99 30.57
N LEU A 335 -26.11 27.01 30.55
CA LEU A 335 -25.19 26.74 31.66
C LEU A 335 -24.26 27.94 31.95
N PHE A 336 -23.79 28.64 30.91
CA PHE A 336 -22.95 29.84 31.04
C PHE A 336 -23.71 31.04 31.65
N GLU A 337 -24.99 31.22 31.32
CA GLU A 337 -25.85 32.26 31.90
C GLU A 337 -26.30 31.94 33.34
N CYS A 338 -26.39 30.66 33.73
CA CYS A 338 -26.77 30.25 35.10
C CYS A 338 -25.60 30.21 36.10
N LEU A 339 -24.34 30.10 35.67
CA LEU A 339 -23.17 29.93 36.55
C LEU A 339 -22.39 31.21 36.88
N LEU A 340 -22.76 32.35 36.30
CA LEU A 340 -22.18 33.67 36.63
C LEU A 340 -23.22 34.50 37.41
N PRO A 341 -23.12 34.65 38.74
CA PRO A 341 -23.68 35.84 39.36
C PRO A 341 -22.85 37.05 38.90
N THR A 342 -23.56 38.13 38.56
CA THR A 342 -23.04 39.45 38.15
C THR A 342 -21.77 39.90 38.85
#